data_AF-A0A662RHJ6-F1
#
_entry.id   AF-A0A662RHJ6-F1
#
_cell.length_a   1.000
_cell.length_b   1.000
_cell.length_c   1.000
_cell.angle_alpha   90.00
_cell.angle_beta   90.00
_cell.angle_gamma   90.00
#
_symmetry.space_group_name_H-M   'P 1'
#
loop_
_entity.id
_entity.type
_entity.pdbx_description
1 polymer ?
#
loop_
_entity_poly.entity_id
_entity_poly.type
_entity_poly.pdbx_seq_one_letter_code
_entity_poly.pdbx_strand_id
1 'polypeptide(L)'
;MDGKYHGTTSATGNSIIVAVAPGRHTVSLDLSGYDHWETGVDVTVGDTSRVSASLVPSPPAPTTRTLSISSSPSGANVYLDNDYKGITPLTLTDVAPGTYTMEMKLDDYNDWSTSVQATAGNTESVSATLTSSSSPPTPTPAKNTPATVMGVVVALVLSSVIALRKRREGN
;
A
#
# COMPACT_ATOMS: atom_id res chain seq x y z
N MET A 1 -38.09 13.23 -20.79
CA MET A 1 -39.44 12.66 -20.65
C MET A 1 -39.48 11.38 -21.45
N ASP A 2 -39.75 10.25 -20.81
CA ASP A 2 -39.76 8.90 -21.44
C ASP A 2 -38.49 8.61 -22.25
N GLY A 3 -37.32 8.97 -21.69
CA GLY A 3 -36.03 8.84 -22.37
C GLY A 3 -35.76 9.83 -23.51
N LYS A 4 -36.74 10.65 -23.91
CA LYS A 4 -36.54 11.76 -24.86
C LYS A 4 -36.05 13.01 -24.15
N TYR A 5 -35.03 13.65 -24.71
CA TYR A 5 -34.51 14.92 -24.23
C TYR A 5 -35.41 16.09 -24.64
N HIS A 6 -35.73 16.99 -23.70
CA HIS A 6 -36.64 18.13 -23.93
C HIS A 6 -36.03 19.50 -23.60
N GLY A 7 -34.75 19.58 -23.25
CA GLY A 7 -34.04 20.84 -22.98
C GLY A 7 -33.29 20.86 -21.66
N THR A 8 -32.74 22.03 -21.32
CA THR A 8 -32.11 22.29 -20.02
C THR A 8 -33.01 23.20 -19.18
N THR A 9 -33.00 23.00 -17.87
CA THR A 9 -33.71 23.86 -16.92
C THR A 9 -32.66 24.51 -16.02
N SER A 10 -32.66 25.83 -15.88
CA SER A 10 -31.80 26.48 -14.87
C SER A 10 -32.29 26.16 -13.46
N ALA A 11 -31.43 26.26 -12.44
CA ALA A 11 -31.76 25.89 -11.05
C ALA A 11 -33.00 26.59 -10.45
N THR A 12 -33.43 27.71 -11.03
CA THR A 12 -34.63 28.46 -10.66
C THR A 12 -35.61 28.65 -11.83
N GLY A 13 -35.36 27.99 -12.97
CA GLY A 13 -36.09 28.20 -14.22
C GLY A 13 -37.17 27.14 -14.44
N ASN A 14 -38.36 27.58 -14.84
CA ASN A 14 -39.41 26.68 -15.30
C ASN A 14 -39.10 26.18 -16.72
N SER A 15 -39.35 24.91 -16.98
CA SER A 15 -39.37 24.36 -18.34
C SER A 15 -40.75 23.81 -18.66
N ILE A 16 -41.22 24.06 -19.88
CA ILE A 16 -42.54 23.66 -20.35
C ILE A 16 -42.34 22.70 -21.52
N ILE A 17 -42.93 21.51 -21.41
CA ILE A 17 -43.00 20.55 -22.51
C ILE A 17 -44.43 20.61 -23.06
N VAL A 18 -44.55 20.99 -24.34
CA VAL A 18 -45.85 21.10 -25.02
C VAL A 18 -46.15 19.85 -25.83
N ALA A 19 -47.45 19.62 -26.11
CA ALA A 19 -47.93 18.49 -26.93
C ALA A 19 -47.51 17.11 -26.39
N VAL A 20 -47.53 16.94 -25.07
CA VAL A 20 -47.37 15.64 -24.43
C VAL A 20 -48.68 14.85 -24.56
N ALA A 21 -48.60 13.59 -24.96
CA ALA A 21 -49.77 12.72 -25.04
C ALA A 21 -50.42 12.56 -23.65
N PRO A 22 -51.74 12.32 -23.54
CA PRO A 22 -52.32 11.95 -22.27
C PRO A 22 -51.82 10.56 -21.84
N GLY A 23 -51.49 10.40 -20.56
CA GLY A 23 -50.96 9.16 -20.01
C GLY A 23 -49.92 9.39 -18.91
N ARG A 24 -49.38 8.29 -18.39
CA ARG A 24 -48.28 8.31 -17.41
C ARG A 24 -46.96 8.45 -18.14
N HIS A 25 -46.17 9.42 -17.71
CA HIS A 25 -44.87 9.73 -18.26
C HIS A 25 -43.81 9.79 -17.17
N THR A 26 -42.57 9.54 -17.55
CA THR A 26 -41.42 9.65 -16.67
C THR A 26 -40.66 10.94 -16.98
N VAL A 27 -40.36 11.73 -15.97
CA VAL A 27 -39.49 12.90 -16.07
C VAL A 27 -38.20 12.59 -15.31
N SER A 28 -37.07 12.69 -15.99
CA SER A 28 -35.73 12.55 -15.40
C SER A 28 -34.93 13.85 -15.54
N LEU A 29 -34.11 14.14 -14.54
CA LEU A 29 -33.16 15.25 -14.54
C LEU A 29 -31.77 14.72 -14.19
N ASP A 30 -30.80 15.11 -15.02
CA ASP A 30 -29.38 14.81 -14.84
C ASP A 30 -28.62 16.12 -14.71
N LEU A 31 -27.97 16.33 -13.57
CA LEU A 31 -27.14 17.49 -13.31
C LEU A 31 -25.80 17.02 -12.70
N SER A 32 -24.70 17.48 -13.29
CA SER A 32 -23.36 17.10 -12.80
C SER A 32 -23.17 17.51 -11.33
N GLY A 33 -22.70 16.57 -10.51
CA GLY A 33 -22.51 16.77 -9.07
C GLY A 33 -23.77 16.58 -8.22
N TYR A 34 -24.87 16.13 -8.81
CA TYR A 34 -26.12 15.80 -8.12
C TYR A 34 -26.53 14.36 -8.41
N ASP A 35 -27.29 13.76 -7.50
CA ASP A 35 -27.87 12.44 -7.71
C ASP A 35 -28.91 12.49 -8.84
N HIS A 36 -29.01 11.39 -9.60
CA HIS A 36 -30.01 11.24 -10.65
C HIS A 36 -31.42 11.36 -10.06
N TRP A 37 -32.24 12.20 -10.67
CA TRP A 37 -33.60 12.44 -10.22
C TRP A 37 -34.60 11.96 -11.26
N GLU A 38 -35.62 11.23 -10.82
CA GLU A 38 -36.67 10.69 -11.68
C GLU A 38 -38.02 10.71 -10.95
N THR A 39 -39.09 11.05 -11.67
CA THR A 39 -40.45 10.91 -11.15
C THR A 39 -41.46 10.58 -12.25
N GLY A 40 -42.58 9.97 -11.85
CA GLY A 40 -43.73 9.75 -12.72
C GLY A 40 -44.70 10.94 -12.65
N VAL A 41 -45.24 11.35 -13.79
CA VAL A 41 -46.29 12.35 -13.91
C VAL A 41 -47.41 11.84 -14.80
N ASP A 42 -48.65 11.97 -14.34
CA ASP A 42 -49.83 11.71 -15.15
C ASP A 42 -50.24 13.00 -15.87
N VAL A 43 -50.38 12.92 -17.19
CA VAL A 43 -50.78 14.03 -18.05
C VAL A 43 -52.20 13.77 -18.57
N THR A 44 -53.08 14.74 -18.36
CA THR A 44 -54.46 14.71 -18.85
C THR A 44 -54.62 15.70 -20.00
N VAL A 45 -55.46 15.36 -20.99
CA VAL A 45 -55.68 16.22 -22.16
C VAL A 45 -56.23 17.59 -21.75
N GLY A 46 -55.60 18.66 -22.25
CA GLY A 46 -56.03 20.04 -21.98
C GLY A 46 -55.51 20.62 -20.65
N ASP A 47 -54.93 19.80 -19.78
CA ASP A 47 -54.39 20.23 -18.48
C ASP A 47 -52.87 20.39 -18.51
N THR A 48 -52.35 21.24 -17.61
CA THR A 48 -50.91 21.38 -17.39
C THR A 48 -50.51 20.67 -16.09
N SER A 49 -49.83 19.53 -16.20
CA SER A 49 -49.22 18.86 -15.05
C SER A 49 -47.93 19.56 -14.64
N ARG A 50 -47.80 19.89 -13.35
CA ARG A 50 -46.59 20.54 -12.79
C ARG A 50 -45.78 19.53 -12.00
N VAL A 51 -44.48 19.52 -12.25
CA VAL A 51 -43.51 18.69 -11.54
C VAL A 51 -42.44 19.60 -10.96
N SER A 52 -42.09 19.38 -9.70
CA SER A 52 -41.02 20.10 -9.00
C SER A 52 -39.96 19.11 -8.54
N ALA A 53 -38.71 19.34 -8.93
CA ALA A 53 -37.57 18.53 -8.53
C ALA A 53 -36.76 19.24 -7.44
N SER A 54 -36.30 18.48 -6.45
CA SER A 54 -35.29 18.94 -5.49
C SER A 54 -34.09 18.01 -5.64
N LEU A 55 -33.02 18.51 -6.25
CA LEU A 55 -31.82 17.73 -6.49
C LEU A 55 -30.97 17.69 -5.23
N VAL A 56 -30.41 16.51 -4.93
CA VAL A 56 -29.50 16.30 -3.81
C VAL A 56 -28.08 16.29 -4.36
N PRO A 57 -27.15 17.14 -3.86
CA PRO A 57 -25.75 17.07 -4.26
C PRO A 57 -25.19 15.68 -3.96
N SER A 58 -24.52 15.08 -4.94
CA SER A 58 -23.84 13.82 -4.75
C SER A 58 -22.51 14.08 -4.03
N PRO A 59 -22.19 13.37 -2.94
CA PRO A 59 -20.94 13.57 -2.22
C PRO A 59 -19.75 13.30 -3.14
N PRO A 60 -18.63 14.04 -2.99
CA PRO A 60 -17.43 13.78 -3.77
C PRO A 60 -16.94 12.34 -3.51
N ALA A 61 -16.51 11.65 -4.56
CA ALA A 61 -15.95 10.32 -4.41
C ALA A 61 -14.76 10.34 -3.42
N PRO A 62 -14.64 9.36 -2.51
CA PRO A 62 -13.54 9.32 -1.55
C PRO A 62 -12.21 9.23 -2.28
N THR A 63 -11.34 10.22 -2.04
CA THR A 63 -10.00 10.31 -2.64
C THR A 63 -8.95 9.57 -1.82
N THR A 64 -9.28 9.10 -0.62
CA THR A 64 -8.36 8.45 0.29
C THR A 64 -8.92 7.13 0.85
N ARG A 65 -8.05 6.32 1.47
CA ARG A 65 -8.34 4.91 1.82
C ARG A 65 -7.73 4.49 3.14
N THR A 66 -8.26 3.40 3.67
CA THR A 66 -7.76 2.78 4.89
C THR A 66 -7.09 1.45 4.58
N LEU A 67 -5.83 1.27 5.01
CA LEU A 67 -5.12 -0.01 4.97
C LEU A 67 -5.05 -0.58 6.38
N SER A 68 -5.57 -1.78 6.58
CA SER A 68 -5.43 -2.55 7.82
C SER A 68 -4.29 -3.56 7.66
N ILE A 69 -3.23 -3.40 8.44
CA ILE A 69 -1.95 -4.10 8.25
C ILE A 69 -1.66 -4.93 9.50
N SER A 70 -1.40 -6.22 9.31
CA SER A 70 -1.10 -7.15 10.39
C SER A 70 0.02 -8.10 10.01
N SER A 71 0.71 -8.65 11.01
CA SER A 71 1.71 -9.69 10.80
C SER A 71 1.63 -10.76 11.90
N SER A 72 2.09 -11.96 11.55
CA SER A 72 2.33 -13.06 12.48
C SER A 72 3.79 -13.51 12.35
N PRO A 73 4.65 -13.31 13.37
CA PRO A 73 4.35 -12.65 14.65
C PRO A 73 4.04 -11.15 14.51
N SER A 74 3.32 -10.58 15.47
CA SER A 74 3.08 -9.14 15.58
C SER A 74 4.34 -8.39 16.00
N GLY A 75 4.40 -7.09 15.76
CA GLY A 75 5.55 -6.26 16.13
C GLY A 75 6.52 -5.98 14.99
N ALA A 76 6.13 -6.28 13.74
CA ALA A 76 6.95 -6.03 12.57
C ALA A 76 6.90 -4.55 12.17
N ASN A 77 8.06 -3.97 11.84
CA ASN A 77 8.18 -2.64 11.24
C ASN A 77 7.58 -2.66 9.83
N VAL A 78 6.65 -1.75 9.57
CA VAL A 78 5.95 -1.61 8.29
C VAL A 78 6.53 -0.44 7.50
N TYR A 79 6.89 -0.72 6.25
CA TYR A 79 7.32 0.26 5.27
C TYR A 79 6.38 0.22 4.06
N LEU A 80 6.08 1.39 3.49
CA LEU A 80 5.29 1.54 2.27
C LEU A 80 6.10 2.41 1.29
N ASP A 81 6.50 1.86 0.15
CA ASP A 81 7.44 2.49 -0.79
C ASP A 81 8.73 2.99 -0.10
N ASN A 82 9.30 2.14 0.76
CA ASN A 82 10.47 2.44 1.59
C ASN A 82 10.28 3.50 2.69
N ASP A 83 9.09 4.10 2.82
CA ASP A 83 8.78 4.99 3.95
C ASP A 83 8.30 4.19 5.16
N TYR A 84 8.94 4.39 6.32
CA TYR A 84 8.47 3.81 7.58
C TYR A 84 7.11 4.38 8.00
N LYS A 85 6.14 3.49 8.28
CA LYS A 85 4.77 3.86 8.65
C LYS A 85 4.39 3.48 10.07
N GLY A 86 5.08 2.51 10.69
CA GLY A 86 4.80 2.09 12.07
C GLY A 86 5.09 0.61 12.30
N ILE A 87 4.42 0.02 13.29
CA ILE A 87 4.62 -1.36 13.73
C ILE A 87 3.27 -2.11 13.69
N THR A 88 3.25 -3.36 13.26
CA THR A 88 2.03 -4.18 13.22
C THR A 88 1.52 -4.57 14.61
N PRO A 89 0.19 -4.64 14.82
CA PRO A 89 -0.88 -4.25 13.90
C PRO A 89 -0.98 -2.72 13.70
N LEU A 90 -1.17 -2.28 12.46
CA LEU A 90 -1.20 -0.86 12.07
C LEU A 90 -2.40 -0.58 11.16
N THR A 91 -3.07 0.56 11.36
CA THR A 91 -4.08 1.06 10.44
C THR A 91 -3.62 2.39 9.86
N LEU A 92 -3.45 2.44 8.54
CA LEU A 92 -3.13 3.67 7.82
C LEU A 92 -4.40 4.24 7.25
N THR A 93 -4.82 5.39 7.77
CA THR A 93 -5.87 6.20 7.15
C THR A 93 -5.24 7.12 6.10
N ASP A 94 -6.07 7.56 5.16
CA ASP A 94 -5.72 8.54 4.16
C ASP A 94 -4.67 8.14 3.10
N VAL A 95 -4.61 6.85 2.76
CA VAL A 95 -3.73 6.36 1.68
C VAL A 95 -4.33 6.71 0.33
N ALA A 96 -3.53 7.34 -0.54
CA ALA A 96 -3.95 7.68 -1.89
C ALA A 96 -4.14 6.41 -2.75
N PRO A 97 -4.97 6.47 -3.80
CA PRO A 97 -5.09 5.40 -4.78
C PRO A 97 -3.76 5.16 -5.48
N GLY A 98 -3.29 3.92 -5.51
CA GLY A 98 -1.99 3.61 -6.11
C GLY A 98 -1.57 2.17 -5.92
N THR A 99 -0.46 1.81 -6.57
CA THR A 99 0.26 0.56 -6.31
C THR A 99 1.47 0.89 -5.45
N TYR A 100 1.61 0.20 -4.33
CA TYR A 100 2.67 0.43 -3.35
C TYR A 100 3.42 -0.87 -3.09
N THR A 101 4.72 -0.78 -2.84
CA THR A 101 5.51 -1.89 -2.32
C THR A 101 5.45 -1.84 -0.80
N MET A 102 4.81 -2.83 -0.18
CA MET A 102 4.75 -2.97 1.25
C MET A 102 5.85 -3.92 1.72
N GLU A 103 6.66 -3.49 2.67
CA GLU A 103 7.72 -4.29 3.28
C GLU A 103 7.50 -4.38 4.79
N MET A 104 7.62 -5.58 5.35
CA MET A 104 7.53 -5.84 6.79
C MET A 104 8.81 -6.49 7.28
N LYS A 105 9.43 -5.91 8.31
CA LYS A 105 10.68 -6.41 8.90
C LYS A 105 10.49 -6.69 10.38
N LEU A 106 11.04 -7.80 10.86
CA LEU A 106 11.06 -8.16 12.27
C LEU A 106 12.41 -8.81 12.59
N ASP A 107 13.00 -8.46 13.72
CA ASP A 107 14.31 -8.98 14.14
C ASP A 107 14.30 -10.51 14.19
N ASP A 108 15.37 -11.13 13.67
CA ASP A 108 15.51 -12.59 13.52
C ASP A 108 14.48 -13.26 12.56
N TYR A 109 13.74 -12.47 11.76
CA TYR A 109 12.88 -12.95 10.67
C TYR A 109 13.36 -12.48 9.31
N ASN A 110 12.95 -13.18 8.26
CA ASN A 110 13.18 -12.77 6.88
C ASN A 110 12.26 -11.59 6.54
N ASP A 111 12.81 -10.61 5.82
CA ASP A 111 12.04 -9.49 5.28
C ASP A 111 10.93 -10.02 4.36
N TRP A 112 9.71 -9.51 4.57
CA TRP A 112 8.55 -9.83 3.76
C TRP A 112 8.19 -8.64 2.89
N SER A 113 7.93 -8.86 1.61
CA SER A 113 7.56 -7.80 0.67
C SER A 113 6.42 -8.23 -0.25
N THR A 114 5.45 -7.35 -0.48
CA THR A 114 4.37 -7.57 -1.45
C THR A 114 3.96 -6.27 -2.15
N SER A 115 3.35 -6.40 -3.33
CA SER A 115 2.70 -5.28 -4.01
C SER A 115 1.25 -5.17 -3.54
N VAL A 116 0.87 -4.00 -3.03
CA VAL A 116 -0.49 -3.70 -2.57
C VAL A 116 -1.12 -2.68 -3.52
N GLN A 117 -2.29 -3.00 -4.07
CA GLN A 117 -3.09 -2.01 -4.80
C GLN A 117 -4.13 -1.41 -3.87
N ALA A 118 -4.03 -0.12 -3.59
CA ALA A 118 -5.06 0.61 -2.87
C ALA A 118 -6.18 0.97 -3.86
N THR A 119 -7.37 0.35 -3.76
CA THR A 119 -8.55 0.55 -4.66
C THR A 119 -9.75 1.27 -4.00
N ALA A 120 -10.61 1.95 -4.78
CA ALA A 120 -11.58 2.94 -4.29
C ALA A 120 -12.65 2.43 -3.35
N GLY A 121 -12.79 3.11 -2.20
CA GLY A 121 -13.96 3.06 -1.35
C GLY A 121 -13.94 2.02 -0.23
N ASN A 122 -12.97 1.09 -0.20
CA ASN A 122 -12.95 0.00 0.78
C ASN A 122 -11.68 -0.03 1.63
N THR A 123 -11.81 -0.59 2.84
CA THR A 123 -10.67 -0.94 3.70
C THR A 123 -9.99 -2.19 3.14
N GLU A 124 -8.75 -2.05 2.68
CA GLU A 124 -7.94 -3.19 2.24
C GLU A 124 -7.21 -3.80 3.43
N SER A 125 -7.25 -5.12 3.57
CA SER A 125 -6.57 -5.84 4.66
C SER A 125 -5.36 -6.60 4.13
N VAL A 126 -4.19 -6.31 4.70
CA VAL A 126 -2.93 -6.97 4.35
C VAL A 126 -2.38 -7.70 5.58
N SER A 127 -2.15 -9.01 5.43
CA SER A 127 -1.61 -9.86 6.49
C SER A 127 -0.35 -10.57 6.02
N ALA A 128 0.73 -10.45 6.76
CA ALA A 128 1.99 -11.15 6.52
C ALA A 128 2.22 -12.29 7.51
N THR A 129 2.81 -13.39 7.03
CA THR A 129 3.35 -14.46 7.88
C THR A 129 4.86 -14.46 7.73
N LEU A 130 5.58 -14.13 8.80
CA LEU A 130 7.03 -14.00 8.80
C LEU A 130 7.68 -15.33 9.16
N THR A 131 8.79 -15.66 8.49
CA THR A 131 9.58 -16.86 8.75
C THR A 131 10.91 -16.49 9.37
N SER A 132 11.36 -17.22 10.39
CA SER A 132 12.62 -16.91 11.07
C SER A 132 13.82 -17.00 10.12
N SER A 133 14.70 -16.02 10.19
CA SER A 133 15.99 -16.01 9.50
C SER A 133 16.99 -16.74 10.39
N SER A 134 17.13 -18.05 10.19
CA SER A 134 18.12 -18.83 10.93
C SER A 134 19.54 -18.53 10.44
N SER A 135 20.10 -17.40 10.84
CA SER A 135 21.55 -17.23 10.86
C SER A 135 22.07 -17.96 12.10
N PRO A 136 22.91 -19.01 11.98
CA PRO A 136 23.56 -19.59 13.15
C PRO A 136 24.36 -18.50 13.86
N PRO A 137 24.35 -18.43 15.21
CA PRO A 137 25.19 -17.49 15.92
C PRO A 137 26.63 -17.77 15.48
N THR A 138 27.26 -16.79 14.82
CA THR A 138 28.70 -16.87 14.61
C THR A 138 29.31 -16.97 16.00
N PRO A 139 30.01 -18.06 16.36
CA PRO A 139 30.71 -18.10 17.64
C PRO A 139 31.68 -16.93 17.61
N THR A 140 31.44 -15.93 18.46
CA THR A 140 32.42 -14.91 18.79
C THR A 140 33.74 -15.65 19.04
N PRO A 141 34.82 -15.39 18.28
CA PRO A 141 36.11 -15.97 18.61
C PRO A 141 36.46 -15.49 20.01
N ALA A 142 36.32 -16.38 21.00
CA ALA A 142 36.80 -16.14 22.34
C ALA A 142 38.27 -15.79 22.19
N LYS A 143 38.65 -14.57 22.58
CA LYS A 143 40.04 -14.12 22.65
C LYS A 143 40.71 -14.91 23.77
N ASN A 144 41.13 -16.11 23.45
CA ASN A 144 41.97 -16.98 24.24
C ASN A 144 43.35 -16.31 24.37
N THR A 145 43.48 -15.49 25.40
CA THR A 145 44.78 -15.07 25.93
C THR A 145 45.51 -16.35 26.36
N PRO A 146 46.66 -16.73 25.77
CA PRO A 146 47.46 -17.79 26.34
C PRO A 146 48.01 -17.30 27.68
N ALA A 147 47.63 -18.00 28.76
CA ALA A 147 48.26 -17.85 30.06
C ALA A 147 49.73 -18.29 29.93
N THR A 148 50.65 -17.36 30.21
CA THR A 148 52.10 -17.59 30.25
C THR A 148 52.42 -18.73 31.23
N VAL A 149 52.74 -19.91 30.71
CA VAL A 149 53.37 -20.97 31.49
C VAL A 149 54.88 -20.69 31.52
N MET A 150 55.35 -20.16 32.65
CA MET A 150 56.76 -19.98 32.93
C MET A 150 57.38 -21.35 33.22
N GLY A 151 58.14 -21.88 32.26
CA GLY A 151 58.91 -23.11 32.39
C GLY A 151 60.27 -22.94 31.74
N VAL A 152 61.28 -22.62 32.55
CA VAL A 152 62.68 -22.53 32.13
C VAL A 152 63.22 -23.95 31.91
N VAL A 153 63.62 -24.28 30.69
CA VAL A 153 64.57 -25.37 30.45
C VAL A 153 65.68 -24.84 29.56
N VAL A 154 66.85 -24.69 30.18
CA VAL A 154 68.14 -24.37 29.58
C VAL A 154 68.61 -25.57 28.77
N ALA A 155 68.96 -25.37 27.49
CA ALA A 155 69.80 -26.30 26.75
C ALA A 155 70.71 -25.53 25.79
N LEU A 156 71.93 -25.28 26.26
CA LEU A 156 73.09 -24.91 25.45
C LEU A 156 73.58 -26.16 24.71
N VAL A 157 73.67 -26.10 23.38
CA VAL A 157 74.77 -26.76 22.67
C VAL A 157 75.15 -25.97 21.41
N LEU A 158 76.36 -25.43 21.46
CA LEU A 158 77.11 -24.81 20.37
C LEU A 158 77.52 -25.88 19.35
N SER A 159 77.54 -25.56 18.05
CA SER A 159 78.72 -25.73 17.17
C SER A 159 78.39 -25.47 15.70
N SER A 160 79.10 -24.48 15.17
CA SER A 160 79.20 -24.01 13.79
C SER A 160 79.73 -25.07 12.80
N VAL A 161 79.25 -25.06 11.54
CA VAL A 161 80.14 -25.24 10.37
C VAL A 161 79.63 -24.39 9.20
N ILE A 162 80.44 -23.39 8.84
CA ILE A 162 80.42 -22.64 7.59
C ILE A 162 81.09 -23.51 6.53
N ALA A 163 80.45 -23.70 5.36
CA ALA A 163 81.17 -24.15 4.16
C ALA A 163 80.61 -23.46 2.91
N LEU A 164 81.48 -22.64 2.34
CA LEU A 164 81.33 -21.82 1.15
C LEU A 164 81.37 -22.67 -0.14
N ARG A 165 80.93 -22.03 -1.23
CA ARG A 165 81.47 -22.13 -2.61
C ARG A 165 80.81 -23.12 -3.57
N LYS A 166 80.08 -22.58 -4.56
CA LYS A 166 80.37 -22.87 -5.97
C LYS A 166 79.95 -21.71 -6.88
N ARG A 167 80.93 -21.18 -7.61
CA ARG A 167 80.80 -20.24 -8.74
C ARG A 167 81.33 -20.96 -9.98
N ARG A 168 80.78 -20.63 -11.16
CA ARG A 168 81.07 -21.06 -12.56
C ARG A 168 79.99 -21.99 -13.15
N GLU A 169 79.53 -21.88 -14.40
CA GLU A 169 79.68 -20.95 -15.53
C GLU A 169 78.73 -21.48 -16.64
N GLY A 170 78.27 -20.61 -17.56
CA GLY A 170 77.99 -20.97 -18.96
C GLY A 170 76.56 -21.41 -19.34
N ASN A 171 75.80 -20.50 -19.95
CA ASN A 171 75.59 -20.45 -21.41
C ASN A 171 74.85 -19.16 -21.80
#